data_AF-A0A2G6NZY2-F1
#
_entry.id   AF-A0A2G6NZY2-F1
#
_cell.length_a   1.000
_cell.length_b   1.000
_cell.length_c   1.000
_cell.angle_alpha   90.00
_cell.angle_beta   90.00
_cell.angle_gamma   90.00
#
_symmetry.space_group_name_H-M   'P 1'
#
loop_
_entity.id
_entity.type
_entity.pdbx_description
1 polymer ?
#
loop_
_entity_poly.entity_id
_entity_poly.type
_entity_poly.pdbx_seq_one_letter_code
_entity_poly.pdbx_strand_id
1 'polypeptide(L)'
;MKKITLVLGGIRSGKSVFAEKKAKYYSKKPVYIATAIPFDNEMRERIRIHQERRKEQFDSFEEPENIVKVLENLKDRTVLVDCLTINLSNIILKNENLPLSQFIDIIDTYVDEIDKVAISNNLNIIMVSNEVGTSPVEPNKLGRIFQDLQGRLNRKIGELANEVYFVRAGIPSIIKKVKARGFKIGSTSYVFPAGYVENMAYLVEKKVEDVQLFLYDSLNDDGFFTESNLMSIEYLVKNGETSLTAHMQANLDIFTDEGFEKSLEYVKKVFRETKRLPIEGFTFHFDLPKGKKWETITKEDLKLVEDRHIKFFKAIRKSNPEKSINLENVCTPISALDRVVYEADINFCIDIGHIIIQGYDLKEVKSRLSKATVVHIHGVRKVDGKLKDHLDLNDSPEIFSLLEGFKGVVTIENYHPLMFKKSRELLDKYF
;
A
#
# COMPACT_ATOMS: atom_id res chain seq x y z
N MET A 1 -9.16 -6.09 -11.02
CA MET A 1 -8.51 -6.38 -9.73
C MET A 1 -9.46 -7.17 -8.85
N LYS A 2 -8.94 -8.18 -8.13
CA LYS A 2 -9.65 -8.88 -7.05
C LYS A 2 -10.31 -7.87 -6.11
N LYS A 3 -11.53 -8.16 -5.67
CA LYS A 3 -12.15 -7.48 -4.53
C LYS A 3 -12.82 -8.48 -3.60
N ILE A 4 -12.53 -8.42 -2.30
CA ILE A 4 -13.24 -9.18 -1.28
C ILE A 4 -14.01 -8.22 -0.38
N THR A 5 -15.29 -8.51 -0.16
CA THR A 5 -16.14 -7.86 0.83
C THR A 5 -16.58 -8.89 1.85
N LEU A 6 -16.31 -8.65 3.13
CA LEU A 6 -16.86 -9.45 4.22
C LEU A 6 -18.07 -8.74 4.83
N VAL A 7 -19.19 -9.45 4.98
CA VAL A 7 -20.41 -8.96 5.62
C VAL A 7 -20.68 -9.78 6.88
N LEU A 8 -20.40 -9.17 8.03
CA LEU A 8 -20.63 -9.73 9.35
C LEU A 8 -21.96 -9.29 9.94
N GLY A 9 -22.46 -10.06 10.90
CA GLY A 9 -23.58 -9.67 11.76
C GLY A 9 -24.20 -10.85 12.47
N GLY A 10 -25.05 -10.57 13.45
CA GLY A 10 -25.78 -11.61 14.18
C GLY A 10 -26.77 -12.38 13.29
N ILE A 11 -27.37 -13.44 13.85
CA ILE A 11 -28.48 -14.16 13.25
C ILE A 11 -29.64 -13.18 13.03
N ARG A 12 -30.31 -13.25 11.86
CA ARG A 12 -31.43 -12.38 11.48
C ARG A 12 -31.14 -10.86 11.51
N SER A 13 -29.87 -10.46 11.47
CA SER A 13 -29.46 -9.05 11.41
C SER A 13 -29.75 -8.34 10.08
N GLY A 14 -30.11 -9.07 9.02
CA GLY A 14 -30.31 -8.51 7.67
C GLY A 14 -29.07 -8.57 6.76
N LYS A 15 -27.96 -9.17 7.21
CA LYS A 15 -26.70 -9.25 6.44
C LYS A 15 -26.82 -9.88 5.05
N SER A 16 -27.58 -10.96 4.88
CA SER A 16 -27.81 -11.61 3.58
C SER A 16 -28.53 -10.68 2.61
N VAL A 17 -29.54 -9.95 3.07
CA VAL A 17 -30.28 -8.96 2.25
C VAL A 17 -29.36 -7.82 1.80
N PHE A 18 -28.53 -7.31 2.71
CA PHE A 18 -27.53 -6.30 2.36
C PHE A 18 -26.51 -6.83 1.34
N ALA A 19 -25.98 -8.04 1.56
CA ALA A 19 -25.00 -8.67 0.68
C ALA A 19 -25.57 -8.91 -0.73
N GLU A 20 -26.83 -9.37 -0.85
CA GLU A 20 -27.51 -9.51 -2.13
C GLU A 20 -27.67 -8.17 -2.88
N LYS A 21 -28.11 -7.11 -2.18
CA LYS A 21 -28.20 -5.77 -2.78
C LYS A 21 -26.85 -5.29 -3.29
N LYS A 22 -25.79 -5.52 -2.51
CA LYS A 22 -24.42 -5.15 -2.88
C LYS A 22 -23.90 -5.97 -4.07
N ALA A 23 -24.21 -7.26 -4.14
CA ALA A 23 -23.86 -8.11 -5.29
C ALA A 23 -24.52 -7.61 -6.58
N LYS A 24 -25.81 -7.27 -6.52
CA LYS A 24 -26.58 -6.72 -7.65
C LYS A 24 -26.13 -5.32 -8.07
N TYR A 25 -25.59 -4.54 -7.13
CA TYR A 25 -24.98 -3.26 -7.45
C TYR A 25 -23.73 -3.43 -8.32
N TYR A 26 -22.91 -4.45 -8.07
CA TYR A 26 -21.68 -4.69 -8.83
C TYR A 26 -21.89 -5.46 -10.14
N SER A 27 -22.97 -6.24 -10.26
CA SER A 27 -23.23 -7.03 -11.45
C SER A 27 -24.72 -7.19 -11.69
N LYS A 28 -25.15 -7.19 -12.95
CA LYS A 28 -26.54 -7.49 -13.34
C LYS A 28 -26.92 -8.95 -13.09
N LYS A 29 -25.95 -9.87 -13.16
CA LYS A 29 -26.15 -11.33 -12.97
C LYS A 29 -25.03 -11.95 -12.13
N PRO A 30 -24.95 -11.63 -10.83
CA PRO A 30 -23.97 -12.21 -9.92
C PRO A 30 -24.17 -13.71 -9.74
N VAL A 31 -23.11 -14.41 -9.33
CA VAL A 31 -23.16 -15.81 -8.93
C VAL A 31 -23.52 -15.90 -7.44
N TYR A 32 -24.43 -16.79 -7.08
CA TYR A 32 -24.76 -17.12 -5.69
C TYR A 32 -24.26 -18.52 -5.36
N ILE A 33 -23.40 -18.64 -4.35
CA ILE A 33 -22.97 -19.92 -3.80
C ILE A 33 -23.69 -20.14 -2.47
N ALA A 34 -24.64 -21.07 -2.47
CA ALA A 34 -25.38 -21.49 -1.29
C ALA A 34 -24.62 -22.62 -0.60
N THR A 35 -24.30 -22.44 0.68
CA THR A 35 -23.53 -23.41 1.47
C THR A 35 -24.40 -24.22 2.42
N ALA A 36 -25.71 -23.91 2.51
CA ALA A 36 -26.63 -24.57 3.41
C ALA A 36 -27.10 -25.93 2.89
N ILE A 37 -27.15 -26.93 3.77
CA ILE A 37 -27.73 -28.26 3.51
C ILE A 37 -29.11 -28.31 4.20
N PRO A 38 -30.22 -28.60 3.49
CA PRO A 38 -31.56 -28.67 4.08
C PRO A 38 -31.78 -29.93 4.94
N PHE A 39 -31.66 -29.78 6.25
CA PHE A 39 -31.89 -30.89 7.20
C PHE A 39 -33.33 -31.00 7.70
N ASP A 40 -34.13 -29.92 7.63
CA ASP A 40 -35.52 -29.90 8.09
C ASP A 40 -36.47 -29.25 7.05
N ASN A 41 -37.79 -29.45 7.23
CA ASN A 41 -38.82 -28.95 6.31
C ASN A 41 -38.92 -27.41 6.32
N GLU A 42 -38.62 -26.74 7.43
CA GLU A 42 -38.63 -25.28 7.53
C GLU A 42 -37.49 -24.67 6.70
N MET A 43 -36.31 -25.29 6.74
CA MET A 43 -35.14 -24.93 5.94
C MET A 43 -35.36 -25.21 4.47
N ARG A 44 -35.99 -26.34 4.11
CA ARG A 44 -36.37 -26.65 2.71
C ARG A 44 -37.30 -25.58 2.14
N GLU A 45 -38.35 -25.22 2.86
CA GLU A 45 -39.29 -24.20 2.39
C GLU A 45 -38.62 -22.82 2.28
N ARG A 46 -37.74 -22.48 3.23
CA ARG A 46 -36.92 -21.26 3.12
C ARG A 46 -36.01 -21.28 1.90
N ILE A 47 -35.32 -22.38 1.64
CA ILE A 47 -34.45 -22.50 0.46
C ILE A 47 -35.27 -22.33 -0.82
N ARG A 48 -36.46 -22.95 -0.90
CA ARG A 48 -37.38 -22.81 -2.04
C ARG A 48 -37.75 -21.35 -2.28
N ILE A 49 -38.22 -20.64 -1.26
CA ILE A 49 -38.57 -19.20 -1.36
C ILE A 49 -37.36 -18.37 -1.82
N HIS A 50 -36.16 -18.66 -1.30
CA HIS A 50 -34.94 -17.96 -1.71
C HIS A 50 -34.55 -18.30 -3.15
N GLN A 51 -34.65 -19.57 -3.57
CA GLN A 51 -34.36 -19.98 -4.96
C GLN A 51 -35.32 -19.29 -5.93
N GLU A 52 -36.62 -19.25 -5.63
CA GLU A 52 -37.62 -18.55 -6.46
C GLU A 52 -37.32 -17.06 -6.59
N ARG A 53 -36.97 -16.39 -5.48
CA ARG A 53 -36.55 -14.97 -5.50
C ARG A 53 -35.29 -14.73 -6.34
N ARG A 54 -34.39 -15.72 -6.43
CA ARG A 54 -33.07 -15.59 -7.09
C ARG A 54 -33.07 -16.04 -8.54
N LYS A 55 -34.04 -16.83 -8.99
CA LYS A 55 -34.03 -17.60 -10.26
C LYS A 55 -33.69 -16.78 -11.51
N GLU A 56 -34.13 -15.52 -11.58
CA GLU A 56 -33.84 -14.64 -12.72
C GLU A 56 -32.64 -13.70 -12.49
N GLN A 57 -32.19 -13.55 -11.24
CA GLN A 57 -31.27 -12.50 -10.82
C GLN A 57 -29.87 -13.03 -10.45
N PHE A 58 -29.71 -14.33 -10.24
CA PHE A 58 -28.44 -14.97 -9.91
C PHE A 58 -28.22 -16.27 -10.71
N ASP A 59 -26.98 -16.54 -11.08
CA ASP A 59 -26.55 -17.91 -11.39
C ASP A 59 -26.26 -18.60 -10.06
N SER A 60 -26.99 -19.67 -9.71
CA SER A 60 -26.91 -20.29 -8.38
C SER A 60 -26.19 -21.63 -8.41
N PHE A 61 -25.28 -21.84 -7.46
CA PHE A 61 -24.60 -23.10 -7.19
C PHE A 61 -24.82 -23.50 -5.74
N GLU A 62 -25.02 -24.80 -5.51
CA GLU A 62 -25.05 -25.38 -4.16
C GLU A 62 -23.71 -26.07 -3.93
N GLU A 63 -22.92 -25.52 -3.01
CA GLU A 63 -21.60 -26.06 -2.65
C GLU A 63 -21.41 -25.90 -1.13
N PRO A 64 -21.71 -26.95 -0.35
CA PRO A 64 -21.73 -26.87 1.10
C PRO A 64 -20.35 -26.85 1.74
N GLU A 65 -19.31 -27.35 1.06
CA GLU A 65 -18.01 -27.64 1.69
C GLU A 65 -16.86 -26.88 1.05
N ASN A 66 -16.66 -27.03 -0.26
CA ASN A 66 -15.47 -26.53 -0.94
C ASN A 66 -15.85 -25.50 -2.02
N ILE A 67 -16.10 -24.26 -1.59
CA ILE A 67 -16.48 -23.18 -2.50
C ILE A 67 -15.37 -22.86 -3.52
N VAL A 68 -14.11 -23.17 -3.20
CA VAL A 68 -12.96 -22.92 -4.09
C VAL A 68 -13.17 -23.59 -5.44
N LYS A 69 -13.69 -24.82 -5.47
CA LYS A 69 -14.00 -25.55 -6.72
C LYS A 69 -14.95 -24.77 -7.63
N VAL A 70 -15.95 -24.10 -7.06
CA VAL A 70 -16.87 -23.27 -7.83
C VAL A 70 -16.14 -22.02 -8.32
N LEU A 71 -15.38 -21.35 -7.45
CA LEU A 71 -14.63 -20.13 -7.77
C LEU A 71 -13.59 -20.34 -8.88
N GLU A 72 -12.94 -21.50 -8.95
CA GLU A 72 -11.95 -21.84 -9.99
C GLU A 72 -12.53 -21.79 -11.40
N ASN A 73 -13.82 -22.11 -11.53
CA ASN A 73 -14.55 -22.16 -12.80
C ASN A 73 -15.18 -20.81 -13.20
N LEU A 74 -15.01 -19.77 -12.40
CA LEU A 74 -15.53 -18.43 -12.66
C LEU A 74 -14.40 -17.49 -13.03
N LYS A 75 -14.62 -16.59 -14.01
CA LYS A 75 -13.68 -15.51 -14.36
C LYS A 75 -14.40 -14.19 -14.51
N ASP A 76 -13.83 -13.12 -13.96
CA ASP A 76 -14.38 -11.76 -14.02
C ASP A 76 -15.83 -11.66 -13.50
N ARG A 77 -16.20 -12.50 -12.53
CA ARG A 77 -17.55 -12.56 -11.95
C ARG A 77 -17.61 -11.85 -10.60
N THR A 78 -18.80 -11.33 -10.28
CA THR A 78 -19.20 -11.03 -8.90
C THR A 78 -19.85 -12.26 -8.29
N VAL A 79 -19.37 -12.68 -7.12
CA VAL A 79 -19.81 -13.90 -6.43
C VAL A 79 -20.27 -13.55 -5.02
N LEU A 80 -21.43 -14.05 -4.62
CA LEU A 80 -21.96 -13.97 -3.26
C LEU A 80 -21.92 -15.36 -2.62
N VAL A 81 -21.19 -15.50 -1.52
CA VAL A 81 -21.14 -16.71 -0.69
C VAL A 81 -21.99 -16.48 0.56
N ASP A 82 -23.09 -17.23 0.71
CA ASP A 82 -23.99 -17.14 1.86
C ASP A 82 -24.29 -18.54 2.41
N CYS A 83 -23.71 -18.94 3.55
CA CYS A 83 -22.69 -18.21 4.33
C CYS A 83 -21.49 -19.08 4.74
N LEU A 84 -20.38 -18.39 5.03
CA LEU A 84 -19.16 -19.00 5.56
C LEU A 84 -19.40 -19.75 6.88
N THR A 85 -20.40 -19.32 7.67
CA THR A 85 -20.73 -19.99 8.93
C THR A 85 -21.24 -21.41 8.72
N ILE A 86 -22.20 -21.60 7.81
CA ILE A 86 -22.71 -22.95 7.53
C ILE A 86 -21.66 -23.77 6.77
N ASN A 87 -20.87 -23.14 5.90
CA ASN A 87 -19.75 -23.80 5.25
C ASN A 87 -18.73 -24.35 6.26
N LEU A 88 -18.36 -23.55 7.27
CA LEU A 88 -17.48 -23.98 8.35
C LEU A 88 -18.11 -25.12 9.16
N SER A 89 -19.42 -25.03 9.49
CA SER A 89 -20.13 -26.12 10.16
C SER A 89 -20.04 -27.43 9.37
N ASN A 90 -20.27 -27.40 8.06
CA ASN A 90 -20.18 -28.60 7.20
C ASN A 90 -18.76 -29.18 7.18
N ILE A 91 -17.73 -28.33 7.08
CA ILE A 91 -16.32 -28.76 7.12
C ILE A 91 -15.99 -29.45 8.45
N ILE A 92 -16.46 -28.90 9.57
CA ILE A 92 -16.23 -29.48 10.90
C ILE A 92 -16.96 -30.82 11.05
N LEU A 93 -18.24 -30.88 10.67
CA LEU A 93 -19.06 -32.11 10.78
C LEU A 93 -18.54 -33.26 9.90
N LYS A 94 -17.93 -32.95 8.75
CA LYS A 94 -17.29 -33.98 7.92
C LYS A 94 -16.02 -34.57 8.55
N ASN A 95 -15.41 -33.83 9.47
CA ASN A 95 -14.09 -34.11 10.03
C ASN A 95 -14.10 -34.17 11.57
N GLU A 96 -15.22 -34.55 12.19
CA GLU A 96 -15.49 -34.43 13.64
C GLU A 96 -14.40 -35.01 14.56
N ASN A 97 -13.62 -35.98 14.05
CA ASN A 97 -12.58 -36.67 14.82
C ASN A 97 -11.20 -35.99 14.76
N LEU A 98 -11.04 -34.90 14.00
CA LEU A 98 -9.75 -34.22 13.89
C LEU A 98 -9.43 -33.36 15.12
N PRO A 99 -8.14 -33.26 15.51
CA PRO A 99 -7.72 -32.32 16.53
C PRO A 99 -7.83 -30.87 16.04
N LEU A 100 -7.98 -29.92 16.98
CA LEU A 100 -8.11 -28.49 16.68
C LEU A 100 -6.98 -27.93 15.81
N SER A 101 -5.74 -28.40 15.99
CA SER A 101 -4.60 -27.98 15.18
C SER A 101 -4.78 -28.27 13.70
N GLN A 102 -5.33 -29.45 13.36
CA GLN A 102 -5.59 -29.80 11.96
C GLN A 102 -6.74 -28.99 11.38
N PHE A 103 -7.76 -28.67 12.18
CA PHE A 103 -8.79 -27.73 11.73
C PHE A 103 -8.24 -26.35 11.41
N ILE A 104 -7.31 -25.86 12.23
CA ILE A 104 -6.63 -24.59 11.99
C ILE A 104 -5.90 -24.62 10.63
N ASP A 105 -5.13 -25.68 10.36
CA ASP A 105 -4.40 -25.83 9.09
C ASP A 105 -5.34 -25.90 7.88
N ILE A 106 -6.46 -26.63 8.00
CA ILE A 106 -7.49 -26.73 6.97
C ILE A 106 -8.09 -25.35 6.66
N ILE A 107 -8.51 -24.61 7.69
CA ILE A 107 -9.11 -23.28 7.52
C ILE A 107 -8.10 -22.29 6.96
N ASP A 108 -6.85 -22.35 7.41
CA ASP A 108 -5.82 -21.46 6.92
C ASP A 108 -5.54 -21.69 5.44
N THR A 109 -5.37 -22.94 5.04
CA THR A 109 -5.15 -23.35 3.64
C THR A 109 -6.35 -22.96 2.78
N TYR A 110 -7.56 -23.22 3.25
CA TYR A 110 -8.80 -22.90 2.54
C TYR A 110 -8.94 -21.41 2.25
N VAL A 111 -8.62 -20.55 3.22
CA VAL A 111 -8.64 -19.09 3.02
C VAL A 111 -7.58 -18.65 2.01
N ASP A 112 -6.38 -19.22 2.08
CA ASP A 112 -5.29 -18.89 1.15
C ASP A 112 -5.62 -19.34 -0.29
N GLU A 113 -6.31 -20.46 -0.46
CA GLU A 113 -6.82 -20.92 -1.76
C GLU A 113 -7.89 -20.00 -2.33
N ILE A 114 -8.86 -19.58 -1.51
CA ILE A 114 -9.86 -18.58 -1.91
C ILE A 114 -9.16 -17.31 -2.42
N ASP A 115 -8.13 -16.83 -1.72
CA ASP A 115 -7.37 -15.65 -2.12
C ASP A 115 -6.68 -15.83 -3.47
N LYS A 116 -5.92 -16.92 -3.63
CA LYS A 116 -5.21 -17.26 -4.86
C LYS A 116 -6.15 -17.33 -6.06
N VAL A 117 -7.31 -17.97 -5.91
CA VAL A 117 -8.31 -18.08 -6.98
C VAL A 117 -8.95 -16.72 -7.26
N ALA A 118 -9.28 -15.95 -6.23
CA ALA A 118 -9.86 -14.62 -6.40
C ALA A 118 -8.93 -13.66 -7.17
N ILE A 119 -7.62 -13.74 -6.93
CA ILE A 119 -6.59 -13.01 -7.69
C ILE A 119 -6.54 -13.52 -9.13
N SER A 120 -6.30 -14.83 -9.31
CA SER A 120 -6.03 -15.42 -10.63
C SER A 120 -7.21 -15.28 -11.60
N ASN A 121 -8.44 -15.33 -11.07
CA ASN A 121 -9.67 -15.24 -11.86
C ASN A 121 -10.32 -13.84 -11.81
N ASN A 122 -9.65 -12.85 -11.19
CA ASN A 122 -10.13 -11.48 -11.09
C ASN A 122 -11.57 -11.35 -10.54
N LEU A 123 -11.83 -12.02 -9.40
CA LEU A 123 -13.18 -12.12 -8.84
C LEU A 123 -13.50 -10.97 -7.87
N ASN A 124 -14.79 -10.59 -7.85
CA ASN A 124 -15.37 -9.74 -6.81
C ASN A 124 -16.24 -10.59 -5.88
N ILE A 125 -15.71 -10.99 -4.73
CA ILE A 125 -16.35 -11.94 -3.82
C ILE A 125 -16.94 -11.21 -2.61
N ILE A 126 -18.23 -11.42 -2.36
CA ILE A 126 -18.94 -10.97 -1.16
C ILE A 126 -19.19 -12.19 -0.31
N MET A 127 -18.65 -12.22 0.91
CA MET A 127 -18.79 -13.34 1.83
C MET A 127 -19.63 -12.92 3.03
N VAL A 128 -20.70 -13.66 3.28
CA VAL A 128 -21.56 -13.48 4.45
C VAL A 128 -21.05 -14.41 5.55
N SER A 129 -20.94 -13.89 6.77
CA SER A 129 -20.60 -14.70 7.94
C SER A 129 -21.29 -14.19 9.19
N ASN A 130 -21.57 -15.09 10.14
CA ASN A 130 -22.07 -14.72 11.46
C ASN A 130 -20.90 -14.21 12.33
N GLU A 131 -21.15 -13.16 13.10
CA GLU A 131 -20.30 -12.83 14.24
C GLU A 131 -20.78 -13.64 15.44
N VAL A 132 -19.97 -14.61 15.87
CA VAL A 132 -20.30 -15.51 17.00
C VAL A 132 -19.45 -15.22 18.24
N GLY A 133 -18.38 -14.43 18.13
CA GLY A 133 -17.53 -14.08 19.26
C GLY A 133 -18.21 -13.19 20.29
N THR A 134 -19.37 -12.62 19.94
CA THR A 134 -20.23 -11.86 20.86
C THR A 134 -21.30 -12.74 21.56
N SER A 135 -21.32 -14.04 21.29
CA SER A 135 -22.23 -15.00 21.93
C SER A 135 -21.63 -15.57 23.22
N PRO A 136 -22.45 -16.10 24.15
CA PRO A 136 -21.94 -16.87 25.28
C PRO A 136 -21.07 -18.05 24.83
N VAL A 137 -20.10 -18.43 25.66
CA VAL A 137 -19.25 -19.60 25.40
C VAL A 137 -20.11 -20.87 25.39
N GLU A 138 -19.95 -21.70 24.36
CA GLU A 138 -20.73 -22.94 24.25
C GLU A 138 -20.40 -23.95 25.36
N PRO A 139 -21.41 -24.59 25.97
CA PRO A 139 -21.19 -25.55 27.05
C PRO A 139 -20.56 -26.86 26.55
N ASN A 140 -20.78 -27.24 25.28
CA ASN A 140 -20.23 -28.45 24.70
C ASN A 140 -18.89 -28.20 23.97
N LYS A 141 -18.02 -29.22 23.93
CA LYS A 141 -16.66 -29.12 23.35
C LYS A 141 -16.68 -28.73 21.87
N LEU A 142 -17.58 -29.34 21.09
CA LEU A 142 -17.69 -29.11 19.65
C LEU A 142 -18.09 -27.66 19.33
N GLY A 143 -19.01 -27.10 20.11
CA GLY A 143 -19.47 -25.72 20.01
C GLY A 143 -18.35 -24.73 20.32
N ARG A 144 -17.50 -24.99 21.32
CA ARG A 144 -16.32 -24.16 21.58
C ARG A 144 -15.32 -24.18 20.43
N ILE A 145 -15.02 -25.37 19.90
CA ILE A 145 -14.18 -25.53 18.71
C ILE A 145 -14.75 -24.73 17.53
N PHE A 146 -16.06 -24.83 17.31
CA PHE A 146 -16.73 -24.06 16.26
C PHE A 146 -16.63 -22.54 16.47
N GLN A 147 -16.84 -22.04 17.70
CA GLN A 147 -16.70 -20.62 18.02
C GLN A 147 -15.27 -20.11 17.74
N ASP A 148 -14.26 -20.85 18.18
CA ASP A 148 -12.84 -20.50 17.96
C ASP A 148 -12.49 -20.47 16.46
N LEU A 149 -12.91 -21.50 15.72
CA LEU A 149 -12.65 -21.58 14.28
C LEU A 149 -13.43 -20.53 13.48
N GLN A 150 -14.66 -20.20 13.88
CA GLN A 150 -15.45 -19.16 13.23
C GLN A 150 -14.82 -17.78 13.42
N GLY A 151 -14.32 -17.49 14.62
CA GLY A 151 -13.55 -16.27 14.90
C GLY A 151 -12.28 -16.19 14.05
N ARG A 152 -11.53 -17.30 13.97
CA ARG A 152 -10.34 -17.40 13.11
C ARG A 152 -10.65 -17.16 11.63
N LEU A 153 -11.69 -17.82 11.10
CA LEU A 153 -12.13 -17.67 9.71
C LEU A 153 -12.52 -16.21 9.41
N ASN A 154 -13.33 -15.59 10.28
CA ASN A 154 -13.73 -14.19 10.12
C ASN A 154 -12.52 -13.26 10.14
N ARG A 155 -11.55 -13.48 11.03
CA ARG A 155 -10.32 -12.69 11.10
C ARG A 155 -9.51 -12.80 9.82
N LYS A 156 -9.21 -14.03 9.35
CA LYS A 156 -8.43 -14.23 8.13
C LYS A 156 -9.10 -13.63 6.90
N ILE A 157 -10.42 -13.83 6.72
CA ILE A 157 -11.14 -13.20 5.62
C ILE A 157 -11.17 -11.67 5.77
N GLY A 158 -11.31 -11.14 6.99
CA GLY A 158 -11.27 -9.70 7.26
C GLY A 158 -9.93 -9.05 6.92
N GLU A 159 -8.82 -9.76 7.13
CA GLU A 159 -7.48 -9.32 6.71
C GLU A 159 -7.40 -9.19 5.18
N LEU A 160 -7.93 -10.17 4.44
CA LEU A 160 -7.96 -10.18 2.97
C LEU A 160 -9.01 -9.24 2.35
N ALA A 161 -10.03 -8.85 3.11
CA ALA A 161 -11.16 -8.08 2.62
C ALA A 161 -10.78 -6.61 2.36
N ASN A 162 -11.16 -6.09 1.20
CA ASN A 162 -11.08 -4.67 0.89
C ASN A 162 -12.15 -3.88 1.64
N GLU A 163 -13.31 -4.50 1.86
CA GLU A 163 -14.39 -3.89 2.63
C GLU A 163 -14.90 -4.88 3.67
N VAL A 164 -15.11 -4.43 4.91
CA VAL A 164 -15.81 -5.21 5.92
C VAL A 164 -16.98 -4.40 6.44
N TYR A 165 -18.16 -5.01 6.44
CA TYR A 165 -19.38 -4.44 6.98
C TYR A 165 -19.83 -5.24 8.19
N PHE A 166 -20.42 -4.56 9.16
CA PHE A 166 -21.14 -5.16 10.27
C PHE A 166 -22.60 -4.71 10.22
N VAL A 167 -23.54 -5.64 10.11
CA VAL A 167 -24.97 -5.35 9.96
C VAL A 167 -25.71 -5.60 11.26
N ARG A 168 -26.48 -4.61 11.73
CA ARG A 168 -27.32 -4.67 12.94
C ARG A 168 -28.70 -4.12 12.63
N ALA A 169 -29.76 -4.86 12.99
CA ALA A 169 -31.14 -4.43 12.74
C ALA A 169 -31.40 -3.98 11.28
N GLY A 170 -30.76 -4.63 10.30
CA GLY A 170 -30.85 -4.29 8.88
C GLY A 170 -29.96 -3.12 8.43
N ILE A 171 -29.24 -2.48 9.34
CA ILE A 171 -28.41 -1.30 9.09
C ILE A 171 -26.95 -1.73 8.92
N PRO A 172 -26.32 -1.52 7.76
CA PRO A 172 -24.90 -1.82 7.54
C PRO A 172 -24.01 -0.67 8.06
N SER A 173 -23.06 -1.00 8.93
CA SER A 173 -21.95 -0.12 9.32
C SER A 173 -20.67 -0.61 8.66
N ILE A 174 -19.91 0.28 8.03
CA ILE A 174 -18.59 -0.08 7.48
C ILE A 174 -17.56 -0.09 8.61
N ILE A 175 -16.81 -1.19 8.75
CA ILE A 175 -15.76 -1.35 9.78
C ILE A 175 -14.35 -1.34 9.17
N LYS A 176 -14.23 -1.75 7.90
CA LYS A 176 -12.99 -1.62 7.10
C LYS A 176 -13.37 -1.16 5.71
N LYS A 177 -12.65 -0.17 5.20
CA LYS A 177 -12.64 0.17 3.78
C LYS A 177 -11.21 0.49 3.42
N VAL A 178 -10.56 -0.43 2.75
CA VAL A 178 -9.31 -0.18 2.04
C VAL A 178 -9.64 0.90 1.01
N LYS A 179 -9.29 2.16 1.34
CA LYS A 179 -9.44 3.29 0.41
C LYS A 179 -8.40 3.06 -0.66
N ALA A 180 -8.76 3.22 -1.93
CA ALA A 180 -7.75 3.34 -2.98
C ALA A 180 -6.72 4.38 -2.52
N ARG A 181 -5.44 3.97 -2.44
CA ARG A 181 -4.37 4.89 -2.07
C ARG A 181 -4.46 6.16 -2.89
N GLY A 182 -4.36 7.29 -2.22
CA GLY A 182 -4.32 8.60 -2.89
C GLY A 182 -2.97 8.89 -3.55
N PHE A 183 -1.97 8.05 -3.29
CA PHE A 183 -0.58 8.21 -3.69
C PHE A 183 -0.13 7.05 -4.59
N LYS A 184 0.91 7.28 -5.39
CA LYS A 184 1.65 6.26 -6.14
C LYS A 184 2.65 5.57 -5.22
N ILE A 185 2.83 4.26 -5.35
CA ILE A 185 3.96 3.55 -4.74
C ILE A 185 5.16 3.61 -5.69
N GLY A 186 6.22 4.24 -5.20
CA GLY A 186 7.48 4.36 -5.89
C GLY A 186 8.58 3.44 -5.37
N SER A 187 9.64 3.33 -6.13
CA SER A 187 10.90 2.69 -5.73
C SER A 187 12.09 3.49 -6.22
N THR A 188 13.25 3.34 -5.58
CA THR A 188 14.49 3.92 -6.09
C THR A 188 14.93 3.18 -7.35
N SER A 189 15.69 3.84 -8.22
CA SER A 189 16.24 3.22 -9.44
C SER A 189 17.38 2.25 -9.16
N TYR A 190 17.64 1.92 -7.89
CA TYR A 190 18.69 1.01 -7.45
C TYR A 190 18.11 0.01 -6.44
N VAL A 191 17.52 -1.07 -6.94
CA VAL A 191 16.98 -2.15 -6.11
C VAL A 191 17.86 -3.40 -6.12
N PHE A 192 18.78 -3.54 -7.08
CA PHE A 192 19.81 -4.57 -7.13
C PHE A 192 21.06 -4.06 -7.88
N PRO A 193 22.25 -4.69 -7.74
CA PRO A 193 23.51 -4.16 -8.27
C PRO A 193 23.61 -4.34 -9.78
N ALA A 194 22.90 -3.51 -10.53
CA ALA A 194 22.90 -3.42 -11.98
C ALA A 194 22.73 -1.96 -12.44
N GLY A 195 22.79 -1.72 -13.74
CA GLY A 195 22.59 -0.40 -14.33
C GLY A 195 21.14 0.09 -14.22
N TYR A 196 20.93 1.33 -14.67
CA TYR A 196 19.60 1.96 -14.64
C TYR A 196 18.60 1.22 -15.51
N VAL A 197 18.98 0.78 -16.72
CA VAL A 197 18.04 0.15 -17.65
C VAL A 197 17.54 -1.18 -17.10
N GLU A 198 18.41 -1.99 -16.50
CA GLU A 198 18.06 -3.27 -15.90
C GLU A 198 17.13 -3.08 -14.70
N ASN A 199 17.45 -2.14 -13.81
CA ASN A 199 16.60 -1.81 -12.66
C ASN A 199 15.24 -1.27 -13.14
N MET A 200 15.23 -0.35 -14.11
CA MET A 200 14.00 0.19 -14.70
C MET A 200 13.12 -0.90 -15.31
N ALA A 201 13.70 -1.80 -16.12
CA ALA A 201 12.96 -2.91 -16.72
C ALA A 201 12.33 -3.82 -15.65
N TYR A 202 13.08 -4.16 -14.61
CA TYR A 202 12.57 -4.92 -13.47
C TYR A 202 11.42 -4.22 -12.77
N LEU A 203 11.56 -2.92 -12.45
CA LEU A 203 10.53 -2.16 -11.72
C LEU A 203 9.25 -1.96 -12.55
N VAL A 204 9.38 -1.70 -13.85
CA VAL A 204 8.23 -1.65 -14.78
C VAL A 204 7.54 -3.01 -14.87
N GLU A 205 8.29 -4.12 -15.00
CA GLU A 205 7.73 -5.47 -14.99
C GLU A 205 6.95 -5.76 -13.68
N LYS A 206 7.46 -5.27 -12.55
CA LYS A 206 6.78 -5.36 -11.25
C LYS A 206 5.66 -4.34 -11.08
N LYS A 207 5.30 -3.54 -12.10
CA LYS A 207 4.24 -2.54 -12.05
C LYS A 207 4.42 -1.57 -10.89
N VAL A 208 5.63 -1.02 -10.77
CA VAL A 208 5.90 0.10 -9.87
C VAL A 208 5.36 1.38 -10.54
N GLU A 209 4.64 2.19 -9.77
CA GLU A 209 3.89 3.34 -10.31
C GLU A 209 4.77 4.58 -10.49
N ASP A 210 5.86 4.68 -9.72
CA ASP A 210 6.89 5.72 -9.88
C ASP A 210 8.29 5.13 -9.70
N VAL A 211 9.25 5.51 -10.53
CA VAL A 211 10.67 5.20 -10.25
C VAL A 211 11.43 6.49 -9.99
N GLN A 212 12.06 6.55 -8.82
CA GLN A 212 12.93 7.64 -8.43
C GLN A 212 14.34 7.40 -8.96
N LEU A 213 14.74 8.15 -9.97
CA LEU A 213 16.08 8.12 -10.55
C LEU A 213 17.09 8.72 -9.56
N PHE A 214 18.01 7.90 -9.08
CA PHE A 214 19.10 8.31 -8.19
C PHE A 214 20.26 8.92 -8.98
N LEU A 215 20.28 10.24 -9.16
CA LEU A 215 21.24 10.93 -10.03
C LEU A 215 22.59 11.24 -9.35
N TYR A 216 23.13 10.31 -8.55
CA TYR A 216 24.40 10.49 -7.83
C TYR A 216 25.59 10.53 -8.80
N ASP A 217 26.33 11.65 -8.83
CA ASP A 217 27.54 11.82 -9.66
C ASP A 217 27.37 11.52 -11.17
N SER A 218 26.11 11.54 -11.61
CA SER A 218 25.67 10.97 -12.89
C SER A 218 26.26 11.62 -14.13
N LEU A 219 26.81 12.84 -13.99
CA LEU A 219 27.40 13.58 -15.11
C LEU A 219 28.83 13.15 -15.47
N ASN A 220 29.52 12.34 -14.65
CA ASN A 220 30.93 12.04 -14.87
C ASN A 220 31.27 10.54 -14.97
N ASP A 221 30.59 9.60 -14.26
CA ASP A 221 31.09 8.22 -14.17
C ASP A 221 30.06 7.06 -14.19
N ASP A 222 28.75 7.29 -14.04
CA ASP A 222 27.76 6.19 -13.88
C ASP A 222 27.04 5.76 -15.18
N GLY A 223 27.26 6.48 -16.29
CA GLY A 223 26.68 6.19 -17.59
C GLY A 223 25.19 6.53 -17.75
N PHE A 224 24.53 7.16 -16.76
CA PHE A 224 23.10 7.49 -16.84
C PHE A 224 22.75 8.32 -18.07
N PHE A 225 23.51 9.39 -18.34
CA PHE A 225 23.26 10.33 -19.44
C PHE A 225 23.74 9.85 -20.82
N THR A 226 24.03 8.56 -20.99
CA THR A 226 24.27 8.03 -22.34
C THR A 226 22.96 8.01 -23.13
N GLU A 227 23.03 8.34 -24.42
CA GLU A 227 21.84 8.37 -25.30
C GLU A 227 21.11 7.02 -25.28
N SER A 228 21.86 5.90 -25.24
CA SER A 228 21.30 4.55 -25.14
C SER A 228 20.46 4.35 -23.87
N ASN A 229 20.95 4.79 -22.71
CA ASN A 229 20.22 4.66 -21.45
C ASN A 229 18.98 5.56 -21.45
N LEU A 230 19.12 6.83 -21.84
CA LEU A 230 18.00 7.76 -21.88
C LEU A 230 16.89 7.28 -22.83
N MET A 231 17.24 6.78 -24.03
CA MET A 231 16.27 6.21 -24.97
C MET A 231 15.60 4.95 -24.41
N SER A 232 16.35 4.08 -23.74
CA SER A 232 15.81 2.85 -23.14
C SER A 232 14.84 3.15 -22.01
N ILE A 233 15.18 4.10 -21.14
CA ILE A 233 14.31 4.55 -20.05
C ILE A 233 13.05 5.22 -20.62
N GLU A 234 13.20 6.12 -21.59
CA GLU A 234 12.08 6.78 -22.28
C GLU A 234 11.12 5.74 -22.88
N TYR A 235 11.66 4.70 -23.54
CA TYR A 235 10.87 3.62 -24.11
C TYR A 235 10.11 2.81 -23.03
N LEU A 236 10.77 2.46 -21.93
CA LEU A 236 10.18 1.67 -20.85
C LEU A 236 8.99 2.39 -20.18
N VAL A 237 9.02 3.72 -20.08
CA VAL A 237 7.95 4.51 -19.43
C VAL A 237 6.95 5.12 -20.40
N LYS A 238 7.12 4.92 -21.72
CA LYS A 238 6.34 5.60 -22.78
C LYS A 238 4.82 5.42 -22.67
N ASN A 239 4.37 4.28 -22.15
CA ASN A 239 2.93 4.00 -22.01
C ASN A 239 2.26 4.80 -20.88
N GLY A 240 3.03 5.54 -20.08
CA GLY A 240 2.53 6.40 -19.01
C GLY A 240 2.06 5.66 -17.75
N GLU A 241 2.31 4.35 -17.66
CA GLU A 241 1.96 3.54 -16.49
C GLU A 241 2.90 3.75 -15.30
N THR A 242 4.15 4.14 -15.57
CA THR A 242 5.19 4.42 -14.57
C THR A 242 5.65 5.86 -14.75
N SER A 243 5.47 6.69 -13.72
CA SER A 243 6.06 8.03 -13.68
C SER A 243 7.51 7.99 -13.20
N LEU A 244 8.19 9.12 -13.32
CA LEU A 244 9.55 9.29 -12.83
C LEU A 244 9.62 10.44 -11.84
N THR A 245 10.31 10.23 -10.74
CA THR A 245 10.88 11.29 -9.92
C THR A 245 12.40 11.21 -10.01
N ALA A 246 13.12 12.22 -9.56
CA ALA A 246 14.57 12.19 -9.51
C ALA A 246 15.06 12.65 -8.15
N HIS A 247 16.00 11.92 -7.58
CA HIS A 247 16.74 12.30 -6.41
C HIS A 247 18.09 12.87 -6.86
N MET A 248 18.35 14.13 -6.51
CA MET A 248 19.56 14.84 -6.92
C MET A 248 20.75 14.42 -6.05
N GLN A 249 21.96 14.71 -6.52
CA GLN A 249 23.17 14.48 -5.74
C GLN A 249 23.11 15.21 -4.39
N ALA A 250 23.47 14.49 -3.32
CA ALA A 250 23.62 15.04 -1.98
C ALA A 250 24.86 15.95 -1.86
N ASN A 251 24.89 16.84 -0.86
CA ASN A 251 26.03 17.70 -0.53
C ASN A 251 26.41 18.70 -1.65
N LEU A 252 25.42 19.32 -2.28
CA LEU A 252 25.70 20.45 -3.17
C LEU A 252 26.32 21.60 -2.35
N ASP A 253 27.52 22.07 -2.72
CA ASP A 253 28.11 23.21 -2.04
C ASP A 253 27.36 24.48 -2.48
N ILE A 254 26.40 24.92 -1.67
CA ILE A 254 25.66 26.16 -1.90
C ILE A 254 26.07 27.28 -0.94
N PHE A 255 27.05 27.02 -0.07
CA PHE A 255 27.42 27.91 1.02
C PHE A 255 28.60 28.82 0.66
N THR A 256 29.44 28.40 -0.29
CA THR A 256 30.45 29.24 -0.92
C THR A 256 29.90 29.86 -2.22
N ASP A 257 30.39 31.02 -2.64
CA ASP A 257 29.91 31.65 -3.88
C ASP A 257 30.35 30.87 -5.13
N GLU A 258 31.57 30.33 -5.13
CA GLU A 258 32.06 29.46 -6.21
C GLU A 258 31.28 28.13 -6.26
N GLY A 259 31.08 27.49 -5.11
CA GLY A 259 30.28 26.27 -5.01
C GLY A 259 28.86 26.51 -5.48
N PHE A 260 28.23 27.61 -5.06
CA PHE A 260 26.85 27.94 -5.42
C PHE A 260 26.66 27.99 -6.93
N GLU A 261 27.54 28.68 -7.67
CA GLU A 261 27.45 28.77 -9.12
C GLU A 261 27.70 27.42 -9.80
N LYS A 262 28.67 26.64 -9.32
CA LYS A 262 28.92 25.28 -9.83
C LYS A 262 27.72 24.35 -9.62
N SER A 263 27.16 24.35 -8.41
CA SER A 263 25.97 23.57 -8.06
C SER A 263 24.77 23.98 -8.91
N LEU A 264 24.58 25.28 -9.15
CA LEU A 264 23.49 25.76 -9.98
C LEU A 264 23.65 25.35 -11.45
N GLU A 265 24.85 25.42 -12.02
CA GLU A 265 25.10 24.97 -13.39
C GLU A 265 24.97 23.45 -13.53
N TYR A 266 25.43 22.68 -12.54
CA TYR A 266 25.21 21.24 -12.47
C TYR A 266 23.73 20.90 -12.56
N VAL A 267 22.88 21.50 -11.72
CA VAL A 267 21.43 21.24 -11.71
C VAL A 267 20.79 21.62 -13.05
N LYS A 268 21.17 22.78 -13.61
CA LYS A 268 20.69 23.18 -14.94
C LYS A 268 21.10 22.21 -16.03
N LYS A 269 22.31 21.64 -15.97
CA LYS A 269 22.74 20.61 -16.90
C LYS A 269 21.87 19.36 -16.76
N VAL A 270 21.65 18.86 -15.54
CA VAL A 270 20.74 17.72 -15.30
C VAL A 270 19.35 17.97 -15.88
N PHE A 271 18.77 19.16 -15.68
CA PHE A 271 17.46 19.51 -16.27
C PHE A 271 17.45 19.49 -17.80
N ARG A 272 18.55 19.92 -18.44
CA ARG A 272 18.67 19.87 -19.90
C ARG A 272 18.78 18.43 -20.40
N GLU A 273 19.66 17.63 -19.80
CA GLU A 273 19.92 16.25 -20.23
C GLU A 273 18.72 15.33 -19.98
N THR A 274 17.94 15.59 -18.92
CA THR A 274 16.74 14.79 -18.59
C THR A 274 15.45 15.29 -19.22
N LYS A 275 15.49 16.36 -20.04
CA LYS A 275 14.28 17.03 -20.57
C LYS A 275 13.32 16.09 -21.31
N ARG A 276 13.85 15.04 -21.95
CA ARG A 276 13.04 14.04 -22.69
C ARG A 276 12.31 13.05 -21.78
N LEU A 277 12.81 12.85 -20.57
CA LEU A 277 12.21 11.93 -19.61
C LEU A 277 11.03 12.63 -18.91
N PRO A 278 9.91 11.92 -18.68
CA PRO A 278 8.73 12.47 -18.02
C PRO A 278 8.93 12.56 -16.49
N ILE A 279 10.00 13.20 -16.03
CA ILE A 279 10.27 13.42 -14.61
C ILE A 279 9.26 14.43 -14.05
N GLU A 280 8.50 14.06 -13.03
CA GLU A 280 7.46 14.89 -12.40
C GLU A 280 8.05 15.86 -11.36
N GLY A 281 9.14 15.47 -10.69
CA GLY A 281 9.81 16.31 -9.70
C GLY A 281 11.24 15.88 -9.34
N PHE A 282 11.97 16.81 -8.75
CA PHE A 282 13.35 16.67 -8.34
C PHE A 282 13.47 16.91 -6.82
N THR A 283 13.99 15.92 -6.11
CA THR A 283 14.24 15.97 -4.67
C THR A 283 15.69 16.35 -4.40
N PHE A 284 15.88 17.28 -3.48
CA PHE A 284 17.17 17.79 -3.02
C PHE A 284 17.26 17.66 -1.51
N HIS A 285 18.48 17.46 -1.00
CA HIS A 285 18.74 17.43 0.43
C HIS A 285 18.74 18.83 1.04
N PHE A 286 18.23 18.94 2.26
CA PHE A 286 18.53 20.08 3.13
C PHE A 286 19.87 19.84 3.82
N ASP A 287 20.94 20.31 3.18
CA ASP A 287 22.31 20.10 3.65
C ASP A 287 22.70 21.15 4.69
N LEU A 288 23.61 20.78 5.59
CA LEU A 288 24.29 21.75 6.45
C LEU A 288 25.68 22.07 5.86
N PRO A 289 26.28 23.22 6.21
CA PRO A 289 27.64 23.53 5.79
C PRO A 289 28.60 22.39 6.20
N LYS A 290 29.55 22.07 5.33
CA LYS A 290 30.48 20.94 5.53
C LYS A 290 31.08 20.93 6.94
N GLY A 291 30.92 19.82 7.64
CA GLY A 291 31.43 19.61 9.00
C GLY A 291 30.54 20.14 10.13
N LYS A 292 29.44 20.83 9.83
CA LYS A 292 28.42 21.19 10.82
C LYS A 292 27.45 20.02 11.05
N LYS A 293 26.93 19.95 12.27
CA LYS A 293 25.86 19.02 12.67
C LYS A 293 24.70 19.80 13.27
N TRP A 294 23.49 19.28 13.14
CA TRP A 294 22.27 19.96 13.59
C TRP A 294 22.36 20.43 15.05
N GLU A 295 22.92 19.61 15.93
CA GLU A 295 23.04 19.88 17.37
C GLU A 295 23.99 21.06 17.69
N THR A 296 24.80 21.48 16.71
CA THR A 296 25.77 22.57 16.84
C THR A 296 25.36 23.83 16.09
N ILE A 297 24.21 23.82 15.41
CA ILE A 297 23.69 24.97 14.66
C ILE A 297 23.03 25.96 15.63
N THR A 298 23.53 27.19 15.65
CA THR A 298 22.88 28.31 16.35
C THR A 298 21.70 28.86 15.54
N LYS A 299 20.88 29.75 16.12
CA LYS A 299 19.79 30.40 15.39
C LYS A 299 20.32 31.29 14.26
N GLU A 300 21.45 31.95 14.50
CA GLU A 300 22.14 32.78 13.52
C GLU A 300 22.72 31.94 12.39
N ASP A 301 23.36 30.80 12.70
CA ASP A 301 23.84 29.84 11.70
C ASP A 301 22.67 29.33 10.85
N LEU A 302 21.55 28.93 11.49
CA LEU A 302 20.37 28.42 10.79
C LEU A 302 19.83 29.45 9.80
N LYS A 303 19.72 30.71 10.22
CA LYS A 303 19.25 31.79 9.34
C LYS A 303 20.12 31.92 8.09
N LEU A 304 21.44 31.85 8.23
CA LEU A 304 22.38 31.90 7.10
C LEU A 304 22.24 30.69 6.17
N VAL A 305 22.06 29.50 6.76
CA VAL A 305 21.81 28.25 6.02
C VAL A 305 20.52 28.36 5.22
N GLU A 306 19.44 28.80 5.85
CA GLU A 306 18.13 29.01 5.20
C GLU A 306 18.23 30.05 4.07
N ASP A 307 18.89 31.20 4.31
CA ASP A 307 19.04 32.26 3.31
C ASP A 307 19.77 31.75 2.05
N ARG A 308 20.81 30.90 2.23
CA ARG A 308 21.53 30.26 1.12
C ARG A 308 20.65 29.29 0.35
N HIS A 309 19.90 28.42 1.02
CA HIS A 309 18.95 27.52 0.36
C HIS A 309 17.83 28.27 -0.37
N ILE A 310 17.25 29.30 0.25
CA ILE A 310 16.18 30.11 -0.35
C ILE A 310 16.68 30.74 -1.65
N LYS A 311 17.89 31.33 -1.63
CA LYS A 311 18.51 31.90 -2.84
C LYS A 311 18.71 30.83 -3.91
N PHE A 312 19.22 29.65 -3.53
CA PHE A 312 19.48 28.54 -4.44
C PHE A 312 18.20 28.01 -5.09
N PHE A 313 17.19 27.67 -4.30
CA PHE A 313 15.94 27.12 -4.81
C PHE A 313 15.10 28.12 -5.61
N LYS A 314 15.15 29.42 -5.28
CA LYS A 314 14.57 30.45 -6.17
C LYS A 314 15.23 30.48 -7.54
N ALA A 315 16.56 30.30 -7.62
CA ALA A 315 17.28 30.23 -8.89
C ALA A 315 16.96 28.95 -9.68
N ILE A 316 16.84 27.79 -9.00
CA ILE A 316 16.45 26.52 -9.61
C ILE A 316 15.01 26.59 -10.14
N ARG A 317 14.06 27.04 -9.32
CA ARG A 317 12.63 27.16 -9.71
C ARG A 317 12.46 28.06 -10.92
N LYS A 318 13.20 29.18 -10.98
CA LYS A 318 13.21 30.05 -12.16
C LYS A 318 13.72 29.33 -13.42
N SER A 319 14.64 28.39 -13.27
CA SER A 319 15.21 27.62 -14.37
C SER A 319 14.33 26.44 -14.80
N ASN A 320 13.42 25.97 -13.94
CA ASN A 320 12.52 24.85 -14.22
C ASN A 320 11.16 25.02 -13.50
N PRO A 321 10.31 25.94 -13.97
CA PRO A 321 9.08 26.34 -13.26
C PRO A 321 7.98 25.27 -13.31
N GLU A 322 8.04 24.34 -14.26
CA GLU A 322 6.99 23.34 -14.51
C GLU A 322 7.11 22.08 -13.63
N LYS A 323 8.27 21.85 -13.02
CA LYS A 323 8.56 20.62 -12.29
C LYS A 323 8.52 20.86 -10.80
N SER A 324 8.07 19.85 -10.04
CA SER A 324 8.11 19.93 -8.59
C SER A 324 9.56 19.96 -8.12
N ILE A 325 9.88 20.89 -7.24
CA ILE A 325 11.15 20.93 -6.51
C ILE A 325 10.83 20.56 -5.07
N ASN A 326 11.50 19.53 -4.56
CA ASN A 326 11.21 18.95 -3.25
C ASN A 326 12.45 19.06 -2.37
N LEU A 327 12.28 19.47 -1.12
CA LEU A 327 13.36 19.56 -0.14
C LEU A 327 13.19 18.48 0.92
N GLU A 328 14.23 17.67 1.09
CA GLU A 328 14.25 16.49 1.95
C GLU A 328 14.91 16.73 3.30
N ASN A 329 14.29 16.22 4.37
CA ASN A 329 14.94 16.13 5.67
C ASN A 329 15.95 14.98 5.68
N VAL A 330 17.22 15.29 5.95
CA VAL A 330 18.28 14.27 6.05
C VAL A 330 18.70 14.11 7.49
N CYS A 331 19.42 15.09 8.05
CA CYS A 331 19.97 15.08 9.42
C CYS A 331 19.32 16.13 10.33
N THR A 332 18.14 16.61 9.96
CA THR A 332 17.45 17.73 10.62
C THR A 332 15.99 17.37 10.90
N PRO A 333 15.35 17.97 11.92
CA PRO A 333 13.91 17.85 12.08
C PRO A 333 13.22 18.51 10.88
N ILE A 334 12.08 17.96 10.45
CA ILE A 334 11.36 18.47 9.27
C ILE A 334 10.94 19.94 9.42
N SER A 335 10.73 20.41 10.65
CA SER A 335 10.47 21.81 10.97
C SER A 335 11.60 22.77 10.58
N ALA A 336 12.85 22.31 10.51
CA ALA A 336 13.99 23.13 10.09
C ALA A 336 13.87 23.59 8.61
N LEU A 337 13.09 22.87 7.81
CA LEU A 337 12.93 23.15 6.38
C LEU A 337 11.83 24.17 6.11
N ASP A 338 10.96 24.47 7.08
CA ASP A 338 9.73 25.25 6.87
C ASP A 338 10.00 26.56 6.15
N ARG A 339 10.91 27.37 6.69
CA ARG A 339 11.20 28.69 6.14
C ARG A 339 11.65 28.61 4.69
N VAL A 340 12.56 27.68 4.38
CA VAL A 340 13.04 27.47 3.01
C VAL A 340 11.91 27.03 2.09
N VAL A 341 11.11 26.05 2.50
CA VAL A 341 10.02 25.50 1.70
C VAL A 341 8.97 26.56 1.37
N TYR A 342 8.56 27.37 2.36
CA TYR A 342 7.56 28.40 2.16
C TYR A 342 8.11 29.64 1.42
N GLU A 343 9.30 30.14 1.77
CA GLU A 343 9.85 31.35 1.13
C GLU A 343 10.39 31.11 -0.29
N ALA A 344 10.85 29.90 -0.60
CA ALA A 344 11.26 29.51 -1.96
C ALA A 344 10.09 28.95 -2.80
N ASP A 345 8.92 28.80 -2.19
CA ASP A 345 7.70 28.25 -2.80
C ASP A 345 7.89 26.82 -3.37
N ILE A 346 8.66 25.98 -2.69
CA ILE A 346 8.91 24.59 -3.09
C ILE A 346 8.05 23.62 -2.25
N ASN A 347 8.25 22.32 -2.41
CA ASN A 347 7.52 21.27 -1.70
C ASN A 347 8.43 20.53 -0.71
N PHE A 348 7.83 19.81 0.23
CA PHE A 348 8.58 18.86 1.05
C PHE A 348 8.78 17.54 0.29
N CYS A 349 9.97 16.96 0.44
CA CYS A 349 10.13 15.51 0.47
C CYS A 349 10.27 15.12 1.94
N ILE A 350 9.40 14.24 2.45
CA ILE A 350 9.47 13.83 3.85
C ILE A 350 10.07 12.43 3.93
N ASP A 351 11.27 12.31 4.47
CA ASP A 351 11.86 11.02 4.79
C ASP A 351 11.50 10.62 6.22
N ILE A 352 10.57 9.68 6.33
CA ILE A 352 10.09 9.14 7.61
C ILE A 352 11.17 8.26 8.26
N GLY A 353 11.98 7.55 7.47
CA GLY A 353 13.04 6.70 7.97
C GLY A 353 14.12 7.50 8.68
N HIS A 354 14.54 8.62 8.11
CA HIS A 354 15.47 9.56 8.76
C HIS A 354 14.90 10.20 10.03
N ILE A 355 13.60 10.53 10.06
CA ILE A 355 12.91 11.01 11.28
C ILE A 355 13.02 9.97 12.41
N ILE A 356 12.77 8.70 12.10
CA ILE A 356 12.83 7.59 13.08
C ILE A 356 14.26 7.38 13.57
N ILE A 357 15.24 7.37 12.67
CA ILE A 357 16.66 7.16 13.00
C ILE A 357 17.15 8.21 13.99
N GLN A 358 16.72 9.46 13.82
CA GLN A 358 17.14 10.58 14.66
C GLN A 358 16.26 10.77 15.91
N GLY A 359 15.15 10.05 16.01
CA GLY A 359 14.23 10.15 17.15
C GLY A 359 13.45 11.47 17.18
N TYR A 360 13.18 12.07 16.01
CA TYR A 360 12.30 13.22 15.93
C TYR A 360 10.81 12.82 16.00
N ASP A 361 9.93 13.76 16.35
CA ASP A 361 8.51 13.49 16.53
C ASP A 361 7.79 13.30 15.18
N LEU A 362 7.27 12.09 14.94
CA LEU A 362 6.47 11.75 13.76
C LEU A 362 5.22 12.62 13.62
N LYS A 363 4.71 13.24 14.69
CA LYS A 363 3.56 14.15 14.62
C LYS A 363 3.84 15.39 13.77
N GLU A 364 5.10 15.79 13.63
CA GLU A 364 5.49 16.93 12.79
C GLU A 364 5.17 16.69 11.30
N VAL A 365 5.17 15.42 10.85
CA VAL A 365 4.87 15.02 9.47
C VAL A 365 3.48 15.47 9.05
N LYS A 366 2.47 15.22 9.90
CA LYS A 366 1.06 15.43 9.56
C LYS A 366 0.75 16.86 9.13
N SER A 367 1.39 17.84 9.78
CA SER A 367 1.19 19.26 9.48
C SER A 367 1.78 19.70 8.12
N ARG A 368 2.72 18.92 7.57
CA ARG A 368 3.49 19.26 6.35
C ARG A 368 3.12 18.42 5.14
N LEU A 369 2.43 17.29 5.33
CA LEU A 369 1.99 16.40 4.25
C LEU A 369 1.19 17.11 3.15
N SER A 370 0.43 18.16 3.49
CA SER A 370 -0.35 18.91 2.50
C SER A 370 0.51 19.71 1.50
N LYS A 371 1.77 20.00 1.84
CA LYS A 371 2.78 20.64 0.97
C LYS A 371 3.91 19.67 0.58
N ALA A 372 3.76 18.39 0.92
CA ALA A 372 4.65 17.34 0.44
C ALA A 372 4.15 16.80 -0.90
N THR A 373 5.07 16.43 -1.77
CA THR A 373 4.79 15.74 -3.04
C THR A 373 5.42 14.36 -3.09
N VAL A 374 6.46 14.14 -2.27
CA VAL A 374 7.17 12.87 -2.13
C VAL A 374 7.33 12.55 -0.64
N VAL A 375 7.18 11.28 -0.30
CA VAL A 375 7.51 10.74 1.03
C VAL A 375 8.43 9.55 0.82
N HIS A 376 9.60 9.56 1.46
CA HIS A 376 10.48 8.40 1.50
C HIS A 376 10.18 7.56 2.73
N ILE A 377 10.16 6.25 2.54
CA ILE A 377 9.99 5.29 3.63
C ILE A 377 10.97 4.13 3.47
N HIS A 378 11.53 3.72 4.60
CA HIS A 378 12.29 2.50 4.70
C HIS A 378 12.27 1.94 6.12
N GLY A 379 12.49 0.64 6.26
CA GLY A 379 12.58 -0.03 7.54
C GLY A 379 13.89 0.32 8.26
N VAL A 380 13.79 0.40 9.59
CA VAL A 380 14.93 0.67 10.48
C VAL A 380 14.92 -0.39 11.58
N ARG A 381 16.02 -1.13 11.75
CA ARG A 381 16.14 -2.18 12.78
C ARG A 381 17.55 -2.21 13.37
N LYS A 382 17.69 -2.66 14.62
CA LYS A 382 19.00 -2.95 15.21
C LYS A 382 19.50 -4.32 14.72
N VAL A 383 20.69 -4.33 14.14
CA VAL A 383 21.41 -5.53 13.70
C VAL A 383 22.80 -5.48 14.34
N ASP A 384 23.14 -6.50 15.13
CA ASP A 384 24.41 -6.57 15.88
C ASP A 384 24.69 -5.34 16.76
N GLY A 385 23.65 -4.82 17.41
CA GLY A 385 23.72 -3.64 18.27
C GLY A 385 23.83 -2.29 17.54
N LYS A 386 23.95 -2.29 16.20
CA LYS A 386 23.98 -1.10 15.36
C LYS A 386 22.64 -0.88 14.67
N LEU A 387 22.21 0.36 14.56
CA LEU A 387 21.02 0.69 13.77
C LEU A 387 21.36 0.54 12.28
N LYS A 388 20.56 -0.24 11.56
CA LYS A 388 20.58 -0.34 10.09
C LYS A 388 19.29 0.21 9.54
N ASP A 389 19.40 0.92 8.43
CA ASP A 389 18.32 1.57 7.69
C ASP A 389 18.14 0.91 6.32
N HIS A 390 17.23 1.45 5.50
CA HIS A 390 16.94 0.95 4.16
C HIS A 390 16.51 -0.54 4.10
N LEU A 391 16.01 -1.07 5.22
CA LEU A 391 15.50 -2.44 5.33
C LEU A 391 14.03 -2.55 4.91
N ASP A 392 13.49 -3.76 4.78
CA ASP A 392 12.04 -3.92 4.60
C ASP A 392 11.24 -3.30 5.74
N LEU A 393 10.08 -2.73 5.38
CA LEU A 393 9.15 -2.10 6.32
C LEU A 393 8.65 -3.13 7.34
N ASN A 394 8.51 -2.67 8.59
CA ASN A 394 7.78 -3.41 9.62
C ASN A 394 6.33 -2.91 9.66
N ASP A 395 5.43 -3.74 10.18
CA ASP A 395 4.03 -3.36 10.40
C ASP A 395 3.96 -2.20 11.41
N SER A 396 3.74 -0.98 10.89
CA SER A 396 3.67 0.25 11.67
C SER A 396 2.41 1.02 11.31
N PRO A 397 1.27 0.69 11.97
CA PRO A 397 0.00 1.37 11.73
C PRO A 397 0.08 2.89 11.92
N GLU A 398 0.98 3.37 12.78
CA GLU A 398 1.22 4.80 12.97
C GLU A 398 1.74 5.46 11.69
N ILE A 399 2.78 4.90 11.07
CA ILE A 399 3.35 5.41 9.81
C ILE A 399 2.31 5.34 8.69
N PHE A 400 1.62 4.21 8.57
CA PHE A 400 0.62 4.06 7.51
C PHE A 400 -0.57 5.00 7.71
N SER A 401 -0.98 5.26 8.95
CA SER A 401 -2.03 6.24 9.25
C SER A 401 -1.62 7.67 8.85
N LEU A 402 -0.33 8.01 8.89
CA LEU A 402 0.16 9.32 8.42
C LEU A 402 -0.03 9.47 6.91
N LEU A 403 0.14 8.38 6.14
CA LEU A 403 -0.03 8.40 4.69
C LEU A 403 -1.50 8.46 4.25
N GLU A 404 -2.46 8.27 5.18
CA GLU A 404 -3.87 8.39 4.84
C GLU A 404 -4.22 9.80 4.34
N GLY A 405 -4.69 9.87 3.09
CA GLY A 405 -5.08 11.13 2.46
C GLY A 405 -3.93 11.88 1.78
N PHE A 406 -2.70 11.37 1.85
CA PHE A 406 -1.59 11.88 1.05
C PHE A 406 -1.84 11.62 -0.44
N LYS A 407 -1.47 12.60 -1.27
CA LYS A 407 -1.65 12.60 -2.73
C LYS A 407 -0.34 12.98 -3.42
N GLY A 408 0.58 12.02 -3.49
CA GLY A 408 1.89 12.21 -4.09
C GLY A 408 2.54 10.86 -4.39
N VAL A 409 3.86 10.79 -4.26
CA VAL A 409 4.61 9.54 -4.40
C VAL A 409 5.12 9.09 -3.02
N VAL A 410 4.89 7.84 -2.67
CA VAL A 410 5.53 7.19 -1.51
C VAL A 410 6.62 6.27 -2.04
N THR A 411 7.88 6.69 -1.96
CA THR A 411 9.03 5.94 -2.46
C THR A 411 9.54 4.99 -1.38
N ILE A 412 9.58 3.68 -1.69
CA ILE A 412 10.19 2.68 -0.84
C ILE A 412 11.69 2.62 -1.15
N GLU A 413 12.52 3.08 -0.21
CA GLU A 413 13.97 3.10 -0.35
C GLU A 413 14.60 1.80 0.17
N ASN A 414 14.43 0.74 -0.62
CA ASN A 414 15.00 -0.57 -0.32
C ASN A 414 15.97 -0.99 -1.43
N TYR A 415 17.25 -1.12 -1.08
CA TYR A 415 18.32 -1.45 -2.02
C TYR A 415 18.48 -2.97 -2.24
N HIS A 416 17.38 -3.72 -2.11
CA HIS A 416 17.34 -5.16 -2.31
C HIS A 416 15.95 -5.61 -2.78
N PRO A 417 15.83 -6.46 -3.82
CA PRO A 417 14.54 -6.76 -4.46
C PRO A 417 13.58 -7.49 -3.51
N LEU A 418 14.10 -8.39 -2.68
CA LEU A 418 13.28 -9.09 -1.68
C LEU A 418 12.75 -8.16 -0.59
N MET A 419 13.52 -7.14 -0.19
CA MET A 419 13.08 -6.19 0.82
C MET A 419 12.01 -5.27 0.24
N PHE A 420 12.24 -4.76 -0.96
CA PHE A 420 11.25 -3.96 -1.71
C PHE A 420 9.92 -4.71 -1.86
N LYS A 421 9.97 -6.00 -2.26
CA LYS A 421 8.77 -6.84 -2.40
C LYS A 421 7.99 -6.93 -1.08
N LYS A 422 8.66 -7.23 0.04
CA LYS A 422 8.02 -7.32 1.36
C LYS A 422 7.38 -6.00 1.80
N SER A 423 8.10 -4.90 1.62
CA SER A 423 7.62 -3.56 1.94
C SER A 423 6.37 -3.20 1.14
N ARG A 424 6.37 -3.51 -0.17
CA ARG A 424 5.22 -3.29 -1.04
C ARG A 424 4.02 -4.14 -0.63
N GLU A 425 4.21 -5.43 -0.39
CA GLU A 425 3.14 -6.33 0.07
C GLU A 425 2.48 -5.83 1.37
N LEU A 426 3.27 -5.24 2.26
CA LEU A 426 2.76 -4.65 3.49
C LEU A 426 1.92 -3.39 3.24
N LEU A 427 2.34 -2.50 2.32
CA LEU A 427 1.54 -1.34 1.94
C LEU A 427 0.25 -1.75 1.20
N ASP A 428 0.32 -2.72 0.29
CA ASP A 428 -0.83 -3.26 -0.44
C ASP A 428 -1.83 -3.99 0.50
N LYS A 429 -1.37 -4.44 1.68
CA LYS A 429 -2.25 -4.98 2.73
C LYS A 429 -3.00 -3.87 3.45
N TYR A 430 -2.38 -2.70 3.62
CA TYR A 430 -2.93 -1.58 4.38
C TYR A 430 -3.80 -0.64 3.51
N PHE A 431 -3.43 -0.42 2.24
CA PHE A 431 -4.07 0.46 1.26
C PHE A 431 -4.51 -0.29 0.00
#